data_AF-A0A2Y9EA82-F1
#
_entry.id   AF-A0A2Y9EA82-F1
#
_cell.length_a   1.000
_cell.length_b   1.000
_cell.length_c   1.000
_cell.angle_alpha   90.00
_cell.angle_beta   90.00
_cell.angle_gamma   90.00
#
_symmetry.space_group_name_H-M   'P 1'
#
loop_
_entity.id
_entity.type
_entity.pdbx_description
1 polymer ?
#
loop_
_entity_poly.entity_id
_entity_poly.type
_entity_poly.pdbx_seq_one_letter_code
_entity_poly.pdbx_strand_id
1 'polypeptide(L)'
;MKGSYTFLLATLALLCVCELAKGEDSSELFMDFLQTLLVGSLEDLYEGPLGKYKVNADAKWALAELKSCIDGLQPMHKAELVKLLVRVLGSEDGP
;
A
#
# COMPACT_ATOMS: atom_id res chain seq x y z
N MET A 1 -2.92 22.76 3.33
CA MET A 1 -3.39 21.76 4.31
C MET A 1 -2.18 20.93 4.76
N LYS A 2 -1.66 21.16 5.97
CA LYS A 2 -0.55 20.42 6.58
C LYS A 2 -1.16 19.42 7.56
N GLY A 3 -1.73 18.34 7.03
CA GLY A 3 -2.41 17.29 7.81
C GLY A 3 -2.40 15.92 7.13
N SER A 4 -2.16 15.86 5.81
CA SER A 4 -2.19 14.60 5.04
C SER A 4 -1.05 13.64 5.37
N TYR A 5 0.17 14.14 5.58
CA TYR A 5 1.35 13.26 5.68
C TYR A 5 1.38 12.45 6.97
N THR A 6 0.98 13.03 8.10
CA THR A 6 0.92 12.33 9.38
C THR A 6 -0.18 11.27 9.40
N PHE A 7 -1.28 11.53 8.68
CA PHE A 7 -2.38 10.57 8.57
C PHE A 7 -1.99 9.39 7.67
N LEU A 8 -1.37 9.67 6.52
CA LEU A 8 -0.78 8.66 5.60
C LEU A 8 0.24 7.75 6.32
N LEU A 9 1.14 8.34 7.09
CA LEU A 9 2.13 7.59 7.85
C LEU A 9 1.49 6.72 8.93
N ALA A 10 0.44 7.22 9.59
CA ALA A 10 -0.29 6.46 10.60
C ALA A 10 -1.07 5.29 9.99
N THR A 11 -1.74 5.46 8.84
CA THR A 11 -2.40 4.35 8.14
C THR A 11 -1.41 3.33 7.62
N LEU A 12 -0.29 3.76 7.05
CA LEU A 12 0.75 2.86 6.56
C LEU A 12 1.37 2.05 7.71
N ALA A 13 1.66 2.71 8.84
CA ALA A 13 2.17 2.04 10.04
C ALA A 13 1.15 1.06 10.64
N LEU A 14 -0.13 1.42 10.67
CA LEU A 14 -1.19 0.55 11.20
C LEU A 14 -1.40 -0.69 10.31
N LEU A 15 -1.37 -0.51 8.99
CA LEU A 15 -1.46 -1.60 8.02
C LEU A 15 -0.29 -2.59 8.16
N CYS A 16 0.95 -2.09 8.30
CA CYS A 16 2.12 -2.93 8.53
C CYS A 16 2.07 -3.71 9.86
N VAL A 17 1.50 -3.13 10.93
CA VAL A 17 1.41 -3.78 12.25
C VAL A 17 0.27 -4.81 12.31
N CYS A 18 -0.83 -4.60 11.59
CA CYS A 18 -1.97 -5.52 11.59
C CYS A 18 -1.74 -6.80 10.77
N GLU A 19 -0.91 -6.75 9.72
CA GLU A 19 -0.58 -7.89 8.86
C GLU A 19 0.46 -8.84 9.47
N LEU A 20 1.37 -8.31 10.31
CA LEU A 20 2.34 -9.11 11.10
C LEU A 20 1.68 -10.16 12.02
N ALA A 21 0.37 -10.06 12.26
CA ALA A 21 -0.40 -10.97 13.10
C ALA A 21 -1.17 -12.07 12.33
N LYS A 22 -1.17 -12.05 10.99
CA LYS A 22 -1.79 -13.08 10.15
C LYS A 22 -0.73 -13.81 9.33
N GLY A 23 -0.98 -15.09 9.06
CA GLY A 23 0.01 -16.03 8.52
C GLY A 23 0.53 -15.67 7.12
N GLU A 24 1.48 -16.47 6.65
CA GLU A 24 2.33 -16.24 5.47
C GLU A 24 1.59 -15.82 4.18
N ASP A 25 0.37 -16.29 3.94
CA ASP A 25 -0.45 -15.87 2.78
C ASP A 25 -0.92 -14.41 2.84
N SER A 26 -0.98 -13.81 4.04
CA SER A 26 -1.43 -12.42 4.20
C SER A 26 -0.30 -11.43 3.91
N SER A 27 0.95 -11.81 4.20
CA SER A 27 2.10 -10.97 3.89
C SER A 27 2.28 -10.81 2.37
N GLU A 28 2.20 -11.89 1.58
CA GLU A 28 2.32 -11.82 0.12
C GLU A 28 1.22 -10.93 -0.50
N LEU A 29 -0.03 -11.12 -0.09
CA LEU A 29 -1.16 -10.28 -0.52
C LEU A 29 -0.98 -8.81 -0.15
N PHE A 30 -0.51 -8.54 1.07
CA PHE A 30 -0.31 -7.18 1.52
C PHE A 30 0.81 -6.49 0.73
N MET A 31 1.87 -7.22 0.39
CA MET A 31 2.95 -6.68 -0.40
C MET A 31 2.53 -6.43 -1.85
N ASP A 32 1.77 -7.34 -2.46
CA ASP A 32 1.17 -7.12 -3.78
C ASP A 32 0.23 -5.90 -3.75
N PHE A 33 -0.63 -5.79 -2.74
CA PHE A 33 -1.46 -4.60 -2.50
C PHE A 33 -0.64 -3.31 -2.41
N LEU A 34 0.41 -3.27 -1.60
CA LEU A 34 1.27 -2.08 -1.46
C LEU A 34 1.99 -1.74 -2.77
N GLN A 35 2.45 -2.74 -3.51
CA GLN A 35 3.10 -2.56 -4.79
C GLN A 35 2.12 -1.96 -5.80
N THR A 36 0.94 -2.57 -5.99
CA THR A 36 -0.09 -2.05 -6.89
C THR A 36 -0.57 -0.66 -6.45
N LEU A 37 -0.65 -0.38 -5.15
CA LEU A 37 -1.01 0.94 -4.63
C LEU A 37 0.01 2.02 -5.00
N LEU A 38 1.31 1.69 -4.95
CA LEU A 38 2.38 2.63 -5.30
C LEU A 38 2.53 2.81 -6.80
N VAL A 39 2.59 1.75 -7.61
CA VAL A 39 2.92 1.86 -9.05
C VAL A 39 1.75 1.64 -10.00
N GLY A 40 0.70 0.95 -9.57
CA GLY A 40 -0.48 0.63 -10.39
C GLY A 40 -1.57 1.69 -10.39
N SER A 41 -2.68 1.36 -11.03
CA SER A 41 -3.92 2.13 -11.06
C SER A 41 -4.89 1.70 -9.96
N LEU A 42 -5.97 2.47 -9.79
CA LEU A 42 -7.06 2.06 -8.88
C LEU A 42 -7.82 0.83 -9.42
N GLU A 43 -7.87 0.66 -10.74
CA GLU A 43 -8.45 -0.52 -11.39
C GLU A 43 -7.60 -1.76 -11.14
N ASP A 44 -6.27 -1.64 -11.29
CA ASP A 44 -5.31 -2.73 -11.03
C ASP A 44 -5.44 -3.26 -9.59
N LEU A 45 -5.71 -2.39 -8.62
CA LEU A 45 -5.97 -2.78 -7.24
C LEU A 45 -7.21 -3.67 -7.12
N TYR A 46 -8.28 -3.36 -7.84
CA TYR A 46 -9.54 -4.11 -7.81
C TYR A 46 -9.50 -5.37 -8.68
N GLU A 47 -8.76 -5.39 -9.78
CA GLU A 47 -8.61 -6.58 -10.62
C GLU A 47 -7.55 -7.54 -10.08
N GLY A 48 -6.55 -7.04 -9.35
CA GLY A 48 -5.48 -7.83 -8.73
C GLY A 48 -5.75 -8.13 -7.25
N PRO A 49 -4.98 -7.51 -6.32
CA PRO A 49 -4.92 -7.94 -4.92
C PRO A 49 -6.26 -7.87 -4.18
N LEU A 50 -7.17 -6.98 -4.60
CA LEU A 50 -8.51 -6.87 -4.00
C LEU A 50 -9.59 -7.68 -4.74
N GLY A 51 -9.29 -8.32 -5.87
CA GLY A 51 -10.30 -8.92 -6.76
C GLY A 51 -11.13 -10.04 -6.13
N LYS A 52 -10.58 -10.74 -5.14
CA LYS A 52 -11.31 -11.77 -4.36
C LYS A 52 -12.19 -11.20 -3.24
N TYR A 53 -12.09 -9.91 -2.95
CA TYR A 53 -12.79 -9.27 -1.83
C TYR A 53 -14.00 -8.46 -2.29
N LYS A 54 -15.11 -8.61 -1.57
CA LYS A 54 -16.27 -7.74 -1.74
C LYS A 54 -16.04 -6.43 -0.99
N VAL A 55 -15.35 -5.49 -1.63
CA VAL A 55 -15.09 -4.15 -1.08
C VAL A 55 -16.37 -3.31 -1.12
N ASN A 56 -16.79 -2.79 0.04
CA ASN A 56 -17.98 -1.94 0.14
C ASN A 56 -17.74 -0.53 -0.44
N ALA A 57 -18.81 0.24 -0.67
CA ALA A 57 -18.74 1.54 -1.34
C ALA A 57 -17.85 2.55 -0.61
N ASP A 58 -17.98 2.66 0.71
CA ASP A 58 -17.21 3.62 1.51
C ASP A 58 -15.71 3.30 1.50
N ALA A 59 -15.36 2.01 1.55
CA ALA A 59 -13.98 1.55 1.42
C ALA A 59 -13.41 1.86 0.03
N LYS A 60 -14.20 1.75 -1.04
CA LYS A 60 -13.78 2.14 -2.39
C LYS A 60 -13.48 3.64 -2.48
N TRP A 61 -14.33 4.47 -1.86
CA TRP A 61 -14.11 5.91 -1.78
C TRP A 61 -12.83 6.27 -1.02
N ALA A 62 -12.64 5.67 0.16
CA ALA A 62 -11.43 5.88 0.96
C ALA A 62 -10.17 5.45 0.20
N LEU A 63 -10.21 4.33 -0.53
CA LEU A 63 -9.08 3.86 -1.33
C LEU A 63 -8.76 4.80 -2.51
N ALA A 64 -9.77 5.36 -3.16
CA ALA A 64 -9.59 6.34 -4.23
C ALA A 64 -8.91 7.62 -3.72
N GLU A 65 -9.32 8.11 -2.54
CA GLU A 65 -8.71 9.30 -1.92
C GLU A 65 -7.26 9.02 -1.49
N LEU A 66 -7.00 7.85 -0.91
CA LEU A 66 -5.64 7.39 -0.59
C LEU A 66 -4.76 7.34 -1.84
N LYS A 67 -5.24 6.73 -2.92
CA LYS A 67 -4.52 6.62 -4.19
C LYS A 67 -4.23 8.00 -4.78
N SER A 68 -5.19 8.92 -4.74
CA SER A 68 -5.00 10.31 -5.17
C SER A 68 -3.89 11.01 -4.38
N CYS A 69 -3.83 10.82 -3.06
CA CYS A 69 -2.75 11.36 -2.24
C CYS A 69 -1.38 10.81 -2.64
N ILE A 70 -1.29 9.52 -2.94
CA ILE A 70 -0.05 8.86 -3.37
C ILE A 70 0.38 9.33 -4.77
N ASP A 71 -0.57 9.47 -5.70
CA ASP A 71 -0.30 9.97 -7.04
C ASP A 71 0.07 11.46 -7.06
N GLY A 72 -0.36 12.22 -6.05
CA GLY A 72 0.06 13.60 -5.82
C GLY A 72 1.45 13.77 -5.18
N LEU A 73 2.15 12.68 -4.82
CA LEU A 73 3.50 12.77 -4.28
C LEU A 73 4.48 13.27 -5.34
N GLN A 74 5.52 13.99 -4.90
CA GLN A 74 6.63 14.32 -5.78
C GLN A 74 7.26 13.02 -6.33
N PRO A 75 7.62 12.97 -7.63
CA PRO A 75 8.14 11.75 -8.26
C PRO A 75 9.30 11.11 -7.50
N MET A 76 10.20 11.94 -6.94
CA MET A 76 11.33 11.47 -6.13
C MET A 76 10.87 10.74 -4.86
N HIS A 77 9.87 11.26 -4.12
CA HIS A 77 9.37 10.60 -2.92
C HIS A 77 8.67 9.29 -3.26
N LYS A 78 7.88 9.25 -4.34
CA LYS A 78 7.25 8.03 -4.82
C LYS A 78 8.29 6.96 -5.19
N ALA A 79 9.37 7.35 -5.85
CA ALA A 79 10.47 6.45 -6.18
C ALA A 79 11.20 5.90 -4.94
N GLU A 80 11.45 6.73 -3.92
CA GLU A 80 12.06 6.26 -2.66
C GLU A 80 11.14 5.31 -1.88
N LEU A 81 9.81 5.52 -1.90
CA LEU A 81 8.86 4.57 -1.30
C LEU A 81 8.90 3.20 -2.01
N VAL A 82 9.02 3.18 -3.33
CA VAL A 82 9.18 1.92 -4.10
C VAL A 82 10.48 1.21 -3.72
N LYS A 83 11.60 1.93 -3.61
CA LYS A 83 12.88 1.34 -3.16
C LYS A 83 12.79 0.77 -1.75
N LEU A 84 12.11 1.47 -0.85
CA LEU A 84 11.87 0.98 0.50
C LEU A 84 11.07 -0.32 0.48
N LEU A 85 10.00 -0.40 -0.33
CA LEU A 85 9.20 -1.62 -0.49
C LEU A 85 10.06 -2.79 -1.00
N VAL A 86 10.87 -2.56 -2.04
CA VAL A 86 11.80 -3.58 -2.57
C VAL A 86 12.79 -4.03 -1.50
N ARG A 87 13.25 -3.13 -0.63
CA ARG A 87 14.18 -3.50 0.46
C ARG A 87 13.51 -4.36 1.53
N VAL A 88 12.24 -4.11 1.83
CA VAL A 88 11.46 -4.93 2.77
C VAL A 88 11.17 -6.31 2.18
N LEU A 89 10.94 -6.41 0.86
CA LEU A 89 10.74 -7.66 0.13
C LEU A 89 12.02 -8.47 -0.08
N GLY A 90 13.10 -7.79 -0.44
CA GLY A 90 14.37 -8.39 -0.81
C GLY A 90 15.28 -8.70 0.37
N SER A 91 14.84 -8.43 1.61
CA SER A 91 15.51 -8.93 2.81
C SER A 91 15.11 -10.38 3.12
N GLU A 92 15.28 -11.26 2.12
CA GLU A 92 15.76 -12.60 2.39
C GLU A 92 17.30 -12.51 2.38
N ASP A 93 17.88 -12.84 3.53
CA ASP A 93 19.31 -13.00 3.82
C ASP A 93 20.24 -11.78 3.85
N GLY A 94 20.73 -11.51 5.06
CA GLY A 94 22.13 -11.18 5.27
C GLY A 94 22.51 -11.24 6.75
N PRO A 95 23.74 -11.64 7.13
CA PRO A 95 24.78 -12.37 6.41
C PRO A 95 24.72 -13.90 6.59
#